data_AF-A0A8J5KDC3-F1
#
_entry.id   AF-A0A8J5KDC3-F1
#
_cell.length_a   1.000
_cell.length_b   1.000
_cell.length_c   1.000
_cell.angle_alpha   90.00
_cell.angle_beta   90.00
_cell.angle_gamma   90.00
#
_symmetry.space_group_name_H-M   'P 1'
#
loop_
_entity.id
_entity.type
_entity.pdbx_description
1 polymer ?
#
loop_
_entity_poly.entity_id
_entity_poly.type
_entity_poly.pdbx_seq_one_letter_code
_entity_poly.pdbx_strand_id
1 'polypeptide(L)'
;MVSYVFSKLSIQAGVGEVMITPVEGRVRFSAAIPAPPFQRRRFTASPFQRQTIQRHHKELINDMIVPLLHQWTKANALFKPPVINQCRTIELKLTKLWHKAVETSLGKGNLARKNEFLHTLDTLFDILTCKCSIQLCSESNCSHSGKRENNSHIDCGCPREKKIPVLELEFIKAQRTKAEGQGSMQMGSIDYSETKKQIANAKKREQIREREQKKKMKSEEAIQREEELCQDVYHFFDIPPINVNATKLSELVDLSLEVLEPPLTTSLTSQELRNLKETPMQVPKWPSHTQSVERCVKMVTEAAGHVYSHERRE
;
A
#
# COMPACT_ATOMS: atom_id res chain seq x y z
N MET A 1 -13.01 4.85 7.09
CA MET A 1 -11.88 5.58 6.47
C MET A 1 -10.84 6.05 7.48
N VAL A 2 -11.21 6.56 8.66
CA VAL A 2 -10.25 7.07 9.67
C VAL A 2 -9.32 5.98 10.24
N SER A 3 -9.80 4.75 10.48
CA SER A 3 -8.93 3.64 10.93
C SER A 3 -7.87 3.21 9.92
N TYR A 4 -8.13 3.40 8.62
CA TYR A 4 -7.20 2.97 7.56
C TYR A 4 -5.97 3.89 7.45
N VAL A 5 -6.11 5.15 7.90
CA VAL A 5 -5.03 6.14 7.92
C VAL A 5 -4.10 5.92 9.12
N PHE A 6 -4.64 5.50 10.27
CA PHE A 6 -3.82 5.18 11.44
C PHE A 6 -2.95 3.92 11.25
N SER A 7 -3.43 2.91 10.53
CA SER A 7 -2.62 1.73 10.21
C SER A 7 -1.42 2.04 9.30
N LYS A 8 -1.51 3.04 8.41
CA LYS A 8 -0.36 3.44 7.57
C LYS A 8 0.72 4.23 8.33
N LEU A 9 0.34 4.96 9.39
CA LEU A 9 1.29 5.72 10.22
C LEU A 9 2.13 4.83 11.15
N SER A 10 1.58 3.70 11.62
CA SER A 10 2.36 2.73 12.43
C SER A 10 3.41 1.96 11.63
N ILE A 11 3.28 1.86 10.30
CA ILE A 11 4.22 1.11 9.45
C ILE A 11 5.50 1.93 9.16
N GLN A 12 5.48 3.26 9.32
CA GLN A 12 6.65 4.12 9.08
C GLN A 12 7.48 4.42 10.34
N ALA A 13 7.01 4.05 11.53
CA ALA A 13 7.79 4.12 12.76
C ALA A 13 8.29 2.71 13.09
N GLY A 14 9.57 2.44 12.80
CA GLY A 14 10.23 1.15 13.00
C GLY A 14 9.89 0.54 14.38
N VAL A 15 9.17 -0.57 14.35
CA VAL A 15 8.91 -1.40 15.52
C VAL A 15 10.11 -2.33 15.65
N GLY A 16 10.98 -2.06 16.62
CA GLY A 16 12.01 -3.01 17.04
C GLY A 16 11.34 -4.26 17.60
N GLU A 17 11.57 -5.40 16.97
CA GLU A 17 11.27 -6.71 17.51
C GLU A 17 12.01 -6.89 18.85
N VAL A 18 11.25 -7.08 19.92
CA VAL A 18 11.79 -7.67 21.15
C VAL A 18 11.38 -9.13 21.14
N MET A 19 12.34 -10.00 20.80
CA MET A 19 12.24 -11.44 20.96
C MET A 19 12.11 -11.78 22.44
N ILE A 20 10.99 -12.39 22.83
CA ILE A 20 10.79 -12.99 24.15
C ILE A 20 10.94 -14.51 23.96
N THR A 21 12.06 -15.07 24.44
CA THR A 21 12.20 -16.52 24.64
C THR A 21 11.52 -16.91 25.96
N PRO A 22 10.92 -18.11 26.07
CA PRO A 22 10.36 -18.59 27.31
C PRO A 22 11.45 -19.37 28.08
N VAL A 23 11.74 -18.97 29.31
CA VAL A 23 12.46 -19.82 30.26
C VAL A 23 11.66 -19.87 31.55
N GLU A 24 11.21 -21.09 31.87
CA GLU A 24 10.61 -21.47 33.14
C GLU A 24 11.62 -21.31 34.27
N GLY A 25 11.18 -20.79 35.41
CA GLY A 25 11.98 -20.80 36.63
C GLY A 25 11.56 -19.75 37.65
N ARG A 26 10.73 -20.15 38.62
CA ARG A 26 10.61 -19.46 39.92
C ARG A 26 12.01 -19.28 40.51
N VAL A 27 12.27 -18.14 41.17
CA VAL A 27 12.62 -18.08 42.61
C VAL A 27 13.03 -16.64 43.03
N ARG A 28 12.38 -16.21 44.12
CA ARG A 28 12.74 -15.22 45.16
C ARG A 28 12.79 -13.71 44.82
N PHE A 29 11.87 -13.02 45.49
CA PHE A 29 11.92 -11.62 45.87
C PHE A 29 13.20 -11.30 46.66
N SER A 30 13.89 -10.24 46.28
CA SER A 30 14.84 -9.55 47.15
C SER A 30 14.84 -8.05 46.87
N ALA A 31 14.75 -7.29 47.96
CA ALA A 31 15.06 -5.88 48.19
C ALA A 31 14.75 -4.83 47.10
N ALA A 32 13.86 -3.91 47.48
CA ALA A 32 13.56 -2.67 46.78
C ALA A 32 14.81 -1.83 46.52
N ILE A 33 15.10 -1.57 45.24
CA ILE A 33 16.01 -0.52 44.78
C ILE A 33 15.13 0.68 44.40
N PRO A 34 15.38 1.90 44.90
CA PRO A 34 14.59 3.07 44.52
C PRO A 34 14.83 3.36 43.03
N ALA A 35 13.75 3.35 42.25
CA ALA A 35 13.79 3.69 40.84
C ALA A 35 14.35 5.12 40.65
N PRO A 36 15.28 5.33 39.70
CA PRO A 36 15.76 6.67 39.39
C PRO A 36 14.61 7.51 38.82
N PRO A 37 14.62 8.84 39.04
CA PRO A 37 13.55 9.71 38.58
C PRO A 37 13.43 9.60 37.05
N PHE A 38 12.30 9.08 36.60
CA PHE A 38 11.93 9.00 35.19
C PHE A 38 11.75 10.42 34.64
N GLN A 39 12.83 11.01 34.14
CA GLN A 39 12.76 12.23 33.36
C GLN A 39 11.98 11.93 32.09
N ARG A 40 10.70 12.33 32.04
CA ARG A 40 9.93 12.38 30.79
C ARG A 40 10.66 13.34 29.84
N ARG A 41 11.53 12.81 28.98
CA ARG A 41 12.03 13.56 27.83
C ARG A 41 10.81 13.90 26.98
N ARG A 42 10.37 15.16 27.05
CA ARG A 42 9.44 15.72 26.06
C ARG A 42 10.21 15.73 24.75
N PHE A 43 9.95 14.75 23.88
CA PHE A 43 10.35 14.82 22.49
C PHE A 43 9.58 15.96 21.84
N THR A 44 10.15 17.16 21.86
CA THR A 44 9.62 18.28 21.10
C THR A 44 10.17 18.19 19.69
N ALA A 45 9.30 18.04 18.69
CA ALA A 45 9.68 18.00 17.28
C ALA A 45 10.55 19.21 16.91
N SER A 46 11.56 18.98 16.05
CA SER A 46 12.46 20.01 15.53
C SER A 46 11.68 21.11 14.79
N PRO A 47 12.13 22.39 14.82
CA PRO A 47 11.50 23.48 14.06
C PRO A 47 11.31 23.17 12.57
N PHE A 48 12.22 22.43 11.96
CA PHE A 48 12.13 21.99 10.56
C PHE A 48 11.00 20.97 10.36
N GLN A 49 10.90 19.97 11.24
CA GLN A 49 9.80 19.00 11.24
C GLN A 49 8.44 19.70 11.43
N ARG A 50 8.37 20.76 12.25
CA ARG A 50 7.13 21.53 12.45
C ARG A 50 6.66 22.23 11.18
N GLN A 51 7.55 22.79 10.36
CA GLN A 51 7.18 23.44 9.10
C GLN A 51 6.70 22.44 8.04
N THR A 52 7.37 21.29 7.91
CA THR A 52 6.95 20.24 6.96
C THR A 52 5.60 19.64 7.34
N ILE A 53 5.38 19.40 8.64
CA ILE A 53 4.09 18.96 9.19
C ILE A 53 2.99 19.99 8.88
N GLN A 54 3.25 21.28 9.07
CA GLN A 54 2.28 22.35 8.77
C GLN A 54 1.89 22.46 7.29
N ARG A 55 2.83 22.28 6.35
CA ARG A 55 2.52 22.33 4.90
C ARG A 55 1.63 21.15 4.48
N HIS A 56 1.97 19.93 4.89
CA HIS A 56 1.17 18.75 4.59
C HIS A 56 -0.23 18.81 5.22
N HIS A 57 -0.41 19.49 6.35
CA HIS A 57 -1.74 19.67 6.94
C HIS A 57 -2.69 20.50 6.08
N LYS A 58 -2.20 21.53 5.39
CA LYS A 58 -3.06 22.38 4.56
C LYS A 58 -3.58 21.62 3.33
N GLU A 59 -2.72 20.81 2.73
CA GLU A 59 -3.05 19.94 1.60
C GLU A 59 -4.10 18.88 2.02
N LEU A 60 -3.88 18.18 3.13
CA LEU A 60 -4.81 17.18 3.65
C LEU A 60 -6.19 17.75 4.00
N ILE A 61 -6.25 18.96 4.56
CA ILE A 61 -7.52 19.65 4.83
C ILE A 61 -8.25 19.92 3.51
N ASN A 62 -7.56 20.44 2.50
CA ASN A 62 -8.17 20.74 1.21
C ASN A 62 -8.72 19.48 0.52
N ASP A 63 -7.99 18.37 0.58
CA ASP A 63 -8.41 17.07 0.03
C ASP A 63 -9.68 16.54 0.69
N MET A 64 -9.92 16.88 1.97
CA MET A 64 -11.14 16.51 2.69
C MET A 64 -12.30 17.51 2.48
N ILE A 65 -12.00 18.81 2.42
CA ILE A 65 -13.00 19.87 2.27
C ILE A 65 -13.77 19.69 0.95
N VAL A 66 -13.06 19.47 -0.16
CA VAL A 66 -13.68 19.48 -1.49
C VAL A 66 -14.74 18.37 -1.64
N PRO A 67 -14.47 17.08 -1.31
CA PRO A 67 -15.50 16.05 -1.35
C PRO A 67 -16.65 16.29 -0.37
N LEU A 68 -16.36 16.82 0.84
CA LEU A 68 -17.39 17.11 1.84
C LEU A 68 -18.35 18.21 1.37
N LEU A 69 -17.82 19.30 0.80
CA LEU A 69 -18.64 20.37 0.23
C LEU A 69 -19.47 19.87 -0.95
N HIS A 70 -18.90 19.01 -1.80
CA HIS A 70 -19.65 18.41 -2.90
C HIS A 70 -20.83 17.56 -2.39
N GLN A 71 -20.58 16.67 -1.43
CA GLN A 71 -21.63 15.85 -0.82
C GLN A 71 -22.67 16.71 -0.09
N TRP A 72 -22.24 17.76 0.61
CA TRP A 72 -23.14 18.71 1.26
C TRP A 72 -24.04 19.40 0.24
N THR A 73 -23.51 19.95 -0.84
CA THR A 73 -24.31 20.60 -1.89
C THR A 73 -25.33 19.64 -2.50
N LYS A 74 -24.92 18.40 -2.77
CA LYS A 74 -25.81 17.35 -3.30
C LYS A 74 -26.95 17.03 -2.34
N ALA A 75 -26.65 16.83 -1.05
CA ALA A 75 -27.66 16.57 -0.03
C ALA A 75 -28.55 17.78 0.21
N ASN A 76 -27.97 18.99 0.19
CA ASN A 76 -28.68 20.22 0.48
C ASN A 76 -29.77 20.54 -0.55
N ALA A 77 -29.56 20.14 -1.81
CA ALA A 77 -30.55 20.25 -2.87
C ALA A 77 -31.81 19.40 -2.62
N LEU A 78 -31.74 18.38 -1.75
CA LEU A 78 -32.88 17.52 -1.42
C LEU A 78 -33.75 18.09 -0.29
N PHE A 79 -33.22 19.02 0.52
CA PHE A 79 -34.01 19.63 1.61
C PHE A 79 -35.00 20.66 1.07
N LYS A 80 -36.22 20.64 1.61
CA LYS A 80 -37.28 21.61 1.32
C LYS A 80 -37.76 22.25 2.63
N PRO A 81 -37.35 23.50 2.96
CA PRO A 81 -36.43 24.37 2.24
C PRO A 81 -34.95 23.96 2.41
N PRO A 82 -34.04 24.39 1.49
CA PRO A 82 -32.61 24.12 1.61
C PRO A 82 -32.02 24.79 2.86
N VAL A 83 -31.06 24.12 3.50
CA VAL A 83 -30.34 24.65 4.66
C VAL A 83 -29.26 25.61 4.15
N ILE A 84 -29.31 26.88 4.56
CA ILE A 84 -28.34 27.89 4.11
C ILE A 84 -27.12 27.86 5.03
N ASN A 85 -26.27 26.85 4.85
CA ASN A 85 -24.90 26.88 5.34
C ASN A 85 -23.97 27.31 4.19
N GLN A 86 -23.30 28.44 4.37
CA GLN A 86 -22.27 28.88 3.41
C GLN A 86 -21.11 27.88 3.43
N CYS A 87 -20.56 27.54 2.26
CA CYS A 87 -19.38 26.67 2.15
C CYS A 87 -18.25 27.16 3.08
N ARG A 88 -18.03 28.48 3.12
CA ARG A 88 -17.07 29.13 4.02
C ARG A 88 -17.28 28.79 5.51
N THR A 89 -18.52 28.64 5.96
CA THR A 89 -18.82 28.26 7.35
C THR A 89 -18.42 26.82 7.63
N ILE A 90 -18.64 25.92 6.67
CA ILE A 90 -18.26 24.49 6.77
C ILE A 90 -16.74 24.36 6.77
N GLU A 91 -16.07 25.05 5.86
CA GLU A 91 -14.60 25.12 5.78
C GLU A 91 -14.01 25.58 7.12
N LEU A 92 -14.49 26.72 7.65
CA LEU A 92 -14.00 27.26 8.92
C LEU A 92 -14.19 26.27 10.09
N LYS A 93 -15.31 25.56 10.14
CA LYS A 93 -15.55 24.53 11.17
C LYS A 93 -14.59 23.36 11.02
N LEU A 94 -14.38 22.88 9.79
CA LEU A 94 -13.50 21.75 9.53
C LEU A 94 -12.04 22.11 9.82
N THR A 95 -11.59 23.29 9.39
CA THR A 95 -10.26 23.80 9.70
C THR A 95 -10.05 23.91 11.21
N LYS A 96 -11.01 24.46 11.97
CA LYS A 96 -10.90 24.55 13.44
C LYS A 96 -10.78 23.18 14.10
N LEU A 97 -11.59 22.21 13.69
CA LEU A 97 -11.55 20.86 14.25
C LEU A 97 -10.26 20.13 13.91
N TRP A 98 -9.77 20.30 12.69
CA TRP A 98 -8.47 19.77 12.29
C TRP A 98 -7.33 20.37 13.11
N HIS A 99 -7.34 21.69 13.34
CA HIS A 99 -6.33 22.32 14.20
C HIS A 99 -6.36 21.74 15.62
N LYS A 100 -7.54 21.53 16.22
CA LYS A 100 -7.67 20.86 17.52
C LYS A 100 -7.10 19.44 17.50
N ALA A 101 -7.31 18.69 16.42
CA ALA A 101 -6.77 17.34 16.26
C ALA A 101 -5.24 17.34 16.22
N VAL A 102 -4.64 18.25 15.44
CA VAL A 102 -3.19 18.42 15.31
C VAL A 102 -2.57 18.87 16.63
N GLU A 103 -3.17 19.83 17.33
CA GLU A 103 -2.67 20.26 18.63
C GLU A 103 -2.68 19.11 19.64
N THR A 104 -3.77 18.33 19.65
CA THR A 104 -3.92 17.16 20.52
C THR A 104 -2.89 16.08 20.20
N SER A 105 -2.64 15.79 18.92
CA SER A 105 -1.65 14.79 18.48
C SER A 105 -0.21 15.22 18.77
N LEU A 106 0.09 16.52 18.69
CA LEU A 106 1.38 17.09 19.09
C LEU A 106 1.56 17.15 20.62
N GLY A 107 0.60 16.64 21.39
CA GLY A 107 0.64 16.63 22.85
C GLY A 107 0.45 18.02 23.49
N LYS A 108 0.00 19.01 22.71
CA LYS A 108 -0.33 20.35 23.22
C LYS A 108 -1.72 20.32 23.85
N GLY A 109 -1.82 20.73 25.11
CA GLY A 109 -3.08 20.80 25.85
C GLY A 109 -3.08 19.96 27.13
N ASN A 110 -3.91 20.35 28.09
CA ASN A 110 -4.15 19.61 29.33
C ASN A 110 -5.07 18.39 29.08
N LEU A 111 -5.14 17.48 30.05
CA LEU A 111 -5.98 16.27 29.95
C LEU A 111 -7.45 16.60 29.66
N ALA A 112 -7.96 17.68 30.25
CA ALA A 112 -9.32 18.16 30.02
C ALA A 112 -9.58 18.50 28.55
N ARG A 113 -8.69 19.25 27.87
CA ARG A 113 -8.83 19.56 26.44
C ARG A 113 -8.76 18.31 25.56
N LYS A 114 -7.96 17.32 25.94
CA LYS A 114 -7.90 16.04 25.22
C LYS A 114 -9.22 15.28 25.33
N ASN A 115 -9.78 15.20 26.54
CA ASN A 115 -11.07 14.55 26.77
C ASN A 115 -12.21 15.29 26.06
N GLU A 116 -12.20 16.64 26.06
CA GLU A 116 -13.15 17.45 25.29
C GLU A 116 -13.05 17.18 23.78
N PHE A 117 -11.83 17.06 23.25
CA PHE A 117 -11.63 16.72 21.85
C PHE A 117 -12.10 15.30 21.52
N LEU A 118 -11.79 14.32 22.36
CA LEU A 118 -12.27 12.94 22.18
C LEU A 118 -13.80 12.87 22.21
N HIS A 119 -14.44 13.56 23.15
CA HIS A 119 -15.90 13.69 23.17
C HIS A 119 -16.43 14.34 21.87
N THR A 120 -15.70 15.32 21.33
CA THR A 120 -16.06 15.94 20.05
C THR A 120 -15.96 14.97 18.87
N LEU A 121 -15.05 13.98 18.92
CA LEU A 121 -14.93 12.93 17.89
C LEU A 121 -16.08 11.91 17.95
N ASP A 122 -16.60 11.66 19.15
CA ASP A 122 -17.74 10.74 19.36
C ASP A 122 -19.08 11.37 18.95
N THR A 123 -19.15 12.70 18.92
CA THR A 123 -20.30 13.45 18.38
C THR A 123 -20.22 13.60 16.86
N LEU A 124 -21.36 13.49 16.17
CA LEU A 124 -21.42 13.76 14.72
C LEU A 124 -20.95 15.20 14.42
N PHE A 125 -20.23 15.39 13.31
CA PHE A 125 -19.80 16.71 12.85
C PHE A 125 -21.00 17.65 12.61
N ASP A 126 -21.37 18.43 13.63
CA ASP A 126 -22.55 19.29 13.61
C ASP A 126 -22.31 20.59 12.82
N ILE A 127 -22.53 20.48 11.52
CA ILE A 127 -22.50 21.58 10.56
C ILE A 127 -23.65 22.57 10.73
N LEU A 128 -24.71 22.24 11.47
CA LEU A 128 -25.84 23.14 11.66
C LEU A 128 -25.44 24.37 12.51
N THR A 129 -26.03 25.50 12.15
CA THR A 129 -25.82 26.80 12.82
C THR A 129 -26.70 26.96 14.05
N CYS A 130 -27.95 26.49 13.99
CA CYS A 130 -28.85 26.53 15.14
C CYS A 130 -28.37 25.53 16.19
N LYS A 131 -28.10 26.00 17.41
CA LYS A 131 -27.74 25.17 18.58
C LYS A 131 -28.86 25.09 19.63
N CYS A 132 -30.07 25.50 19.27
CA CYS A 132 -31.21 25.46 20.19
C CYS A 132 -31.53 24.03 20.63
N SER A 133 -32.03 23.91 21.86
CA SER A 133 -32.41 22.64 22.45
C SER A 133 -33.65 22.07 21.73
N ILE A 134 -33.59 20.78 21.40
CA ILE A 134 -34.70 20.05 20.79
C ILE A 134 -35.33 19.20 21.89
N GLN A 135 -36.62 19.40 22.13
CA GLN A 135 -37.39 18.65 23.11
C GLN A 135 -38.19 17.56 22.43
N LEU A 136 -38.32 16.40 23.10
CA LEU A 136 -39.24 15.35 22.69
C LEU A 136 -40.55 15.54 23.43
N CYS A 137 -41.67 15.31 22.75
CA CYS A 137 -43.00 15.34 23.34
C CYS A 137 -43.14 14.31 24.49
N SER A 138 -42.37 13.22 24.48
CA SER A 138 -42.35 12.21 25.55
C SER A 138 -41.64 12.67 26.84
N GLU A 139 -40.76 13.67 26.76
CA GLU A 139 -39.93 14.14 27.89
C GLU A 139 -40.46 15.44 28.51
N SER A 140 -41.44 16.09 27.88
CA SER A 140 -41.99 17.37 28.31
C SER A 140 -43.51 17.29 28.41
N ASN A 141 -44.10 17.90 29.45
CA ASN A 141 -45.55 18.05 29.56
C ASN A 141 -46.07 18.97 28.46
N CYS A 142 -46.16 18.42 27.26
CA CYS A 142 -46.52 19.12 26.04
C CYS A 142 -48.05 19.20 25.95
N SER A 143 -48.60 20.41 25.89
CA SER A 143 -50.05 20.69 25.90
C SER A 143 -50.78 20.31 24.59
N HIS A 144 -50.23 19.40 23.79
CA HIS A 144 -50.75 19.04 22.47
C HIS A 144 -51.50 17.70 22.52
N SER A 145 -52.82 17.77 22.33
CA SER A 145 -53.77 16.64 22.36
C SER A 145 -54.09 16.07 20.96
N GLY A 146 -53.08 15.91 20.10
CA GLY A 146 -53.30 15.41 18.73
C GLY A 146 -52.11 14.63 18.17
N LYS A 147 -52.40 13.62 17.34
CA LYS A 147 -51.42 12.83 16.60
C LYS A 147 -50.68 13.73 15.60
N ARG A 148 -49.49 14.22 15.95
CA ARG A 148 -48.55 14.77 14.97
C ARG A 148 -47.77 13.64 14.34
N GLU A 149 -47.33 13.84 13.10
CA GLU A 149 -46.41 12.93 12.41
C GLU A 149 -45.00 12.94 13.04
N ASN A 150 -44.63 14.03 13.76
CA ASN A 150 -43.32 14.17 14.42
C ASN A 150 -43.48 14.42 15.94
N ASN A 151 -42.75 13.68 16.77
CA ASN A 151 -42.79 13.72 18.24
C ASN A 151 -41.74 14.65 18.86
N SER A 152 -41.21 15.61 18.09
CA SER A 152 -40.18 16.55 18.53
C SER A 152 -40.54 18.00 18.22
N HIS A 153 -40.16 18.91 19.13
CA HIS A 153 -40.35 20.35 18.98
C HIS A 153 -39.09 21.12 19.32
N ILE A 154 -38.88 22.23 18.61
CA ILE A 154 -37.79 23.17 18.83
C ILE A 154 -38.39 24.57 18.97
N ASP A 155 -38.18 25.19 20.13
CA ASP A 155 -38.42 26.62 20.28
C ASP A 155 -37.13 27.37 19.95
N CYS A 156 -37.09 27.94 18.74
CA CYS A 156 -35.93 28.64 18.19
C CYS A 156 -36.41 29.89 17.48
N GLY A 157 -35.99 31.04 18.01
CA GLY A 157 -36.11 32.36 17.40
C GLY A 157 -35.02 32.66 16.36
N CYS A 158 -34.36 31.62 15.85
CA CYS A 158 -33.33 31.76 14.83
C CYS A 158 -33.97 32.13 13.48
N PRO A 159 -33.27 32.88 12.61
CA PRO A 159 -33.74 33.17 11.24
C PRO A 159 -34.12 31.89 10.50
N ARG A 160 -35.17 31.93 9.68
CA ARG A 160 -35.72 30.76 8.96
C ARG A 160 -34.63 29.96 8.21
N GLU A 161 -33.68 30.67 7.63
CA GLU A 161 -32.55 30.15 6.84
C GLU A 161 -31.54 29.33 7.66
N LYS A 162 -31.49 29.57 8.98
CA LYS A 162 -30.58 28.92 9.94
C LYS A 162 -31.30 27.90 10.82
N LYS A 163 -32.62 27.75 10.66
CA LYS A 163 -33.47 26.88 11.47
C LYS A 163 -33.34 25.43 11.01
N ILE A 164 -33.42 24.51 11.95
CA ILE A 164 -33.36 23.07 11.70
C ILE A 164 -34.69 22.64 11.07
N PRO A 165 -34.71 21.91 9.95
CA PRO A 165 -35.94 21.35 9.38
C PRO A 165 -36.69 20.47 10.39
N VAL A 166 -38.03 20.59 10.43
CA VAL A 166 -38.88 19.91 11.43
C VAL A 166 -38.83 18.38 11.30
N LEU A 167 -38.66 17.86 10.08
CA LEU A 167 -38.51 16.43 9.80
C LEU A 167 -37.24 15.82 10.40
N GLU A 168 -36.22 16.64 10.62
CA GLU A 168 -34.89 16.18 11.05
C GLU A 168 -34.67 16.36 12.56
N LEU A 169 -35.65 16.89 13.31
CA LEU A 169 -35.44 17.25 14.72
C LEU A 169 -35.12 16.05 15.60
N GLU A 170 -35.79 14.91 15.42
CA GLU A 170 -35.51 13.68 16.17
C GLU A 170 -34.11 13.15 15.86
N PHE A 171 -33.78 13.07 14.57
CA PHE A 171 -32.46 12.65 14.12
C PHE A 171 -31.35 13.57 14.66
N ILE A 172 -31.49 14.88 14.52
CA ILE A 172 -30.50 15.85 14.99
C ILE A 172 -30.38 15.82 16.52
N LYS A 173 -31.47 15.64 17.26
CA LYS A 173 -31.41 15.45 18.72
C LYS A 173 -30.59 14.20 19.04
N ALA A 174 -30.91 13.06 18.43
CA ALA A 174 -30.21 11.79 18.65
C ALA A 174 -28.71 11.87 18.31
N GLN A 175 -28.34 12.64 17.27
CA GLN A 175 -26.92 12.85 16.93
C GLN A 175 -26.20 13.80 17.89
N ARG A 176 -26.89 14.80 18.47
CA ARG A 176 -26.33 15.73 19.45
C ARG A 176 -26.14 15.13 20.82
N THR A 177 -27.04 14.25 21.24
CA THR A 177 -27.01 13.61 22.55
C THR A 177 -26.25 12.26 22.54
N LYS A 178 -25.59 11.93 21.43
CA LYS A 178 -24.84 10.67 21.29
C LYS A 178 -23.65 10.67 22.25
N ALA A 179 -23.70 9.82 23.26
CA ALA A 179 -22.59 9.49 24.14
C ALA A 179 -22.04 8.11 23.75
N GLU A 180 -20.71 7.93 23.79
CA GLU A 180 -20.05 6.61 23.70
C GLU A 180 -20.26 5.84 22.38
N GLY A 181 -20.40 6.55 21.25
CA GLY A 181 -20.28 5.93 19.93
C GLY A 181 -21.49 5.11 19.44
N GLN A 182 -22.51 4.87 20.27
CA GLN A 182 -23.76 4.20 19.89
C GLN A 182 -24.95 5.15 19.95
N GLY A 183 -25.48 5.53 18.79
CA GLY A 183 -26.70 6.34 18.67
C GLY A 183 -27.85 5.45 18.21
N SER A 184 -29.08 5.72 18.67
CA SER A 184 -30.29 4.98 18.27
C SER A 184 -30.56 5.04 16.76
N MET A 185 -30.09 6.10 16.08
CA MET A 185 -30.30 6.35 14.65
C MET A 185 -28.97 6.44 13.88
N GLN A 186 -28.14 5.40 13.94
CA GLN A 186 -26.90 5.35 13.17
C GLN A 186 -27.11 4.70 11.79
N MET A 187 -26.83 5.45 10.73
CA MET A 187 -26.70 4.90 9.38
C MET A 187 -25.45 4.02 9.31
N GLY A 188 -25.66 2.72 9.06
CA GLY A 188 -24.59 1.73 8.95
C GLY A 188 -24.09 1.24 10.30
N SER A 189 -24.75 0.23 10.85
CA SER A 189 -24.04 -0.74 11.69
C SER A 189 -22.90 -1.34 10.85
N ILE A 190 -21.72 -1.52 11.45
CA ILE A 190 -20.63 -2.26 10.81
C ILE A 190 -21.17 -3.66 10.52
N ASP A 191 -21.32 -4.00 9.24
CA ASP A 191 -21.64 -5.36 8.83
C ASP A 191 -20.46 -6.25 9.21
N TYR A 192 -20.57 -6.88 10.37
CA TYR A 192 -19.54 -7.73 10.94
C TYR A 192 -19.26 -8.93 10.02
N SER A 193 -20.28 -9.43 9.32
CA SER A 193 -20.15 -10.56 8.40
C SER A 193 -19.29 -10.18 7.19
N GLU A 194 -19.53 -9.01 6.62
CA GLU A 194 -18.79 -8.52 5.46
C GLU A 194 -17.38 -8.07 5.85
N THR A 195 -17.22 -7.44 7.01
CA THR A 195 -15.90 -7.07 7.55
C THR A 195 -15.03 -8.32 7.77
N LYS A 196 -15.59 -9.40 8.32
CA LYS A 196 -14.88 -10.67 8.52
C LYS A 196 -14.47 -11.32 7.19
N LYS A 197 -15.35 -11.27 6.17
CA LYS A 197 -15.03 -11.74 4.81
C LYS A 197 -13.90 -10.93 4.16
N GLN A 198 -13.94 -9.59 4.27
CA GLN A 198 -12.91 -8.72 3.73
C GLN A 198 -11.54 -8.98 4.37
N ILE A 199 -11.49 -9.14 5.70
CA ILE A 199 -10.26 -9.50 6.42
C ILE A 199 -9.73 -10.87 5.94
N ALA A 200 -10.58 -11.88 5.81
CA ALA A 200 -10.18 -13.20 5.33
C ALA A 200 -9.63 -13.15 3.89
N ASN A 201 -10.29 -12.39 3.02
CA ASN A 201 -9.84 -12.20 1.63
C ASN A 201 -8.52 -11.44 1.53
N ALA A 202 -8.31 -10.42 2.38
CA ALA A 202 -7.05 -9.69 2.45
C ALA A 202 -5.88 -10.62 2.87
N LYS A 203 -6.09 -11.43 3.91
CA LYS A 203 -5.10 -12.44 4.34
C LYS A 203 -4.78 -13.45 3.23
N LYS A 204 -5.80 -13.92 2.49
CA LYS A 204 -5.60 -14.85 1.37
C LYS A 204 -4.78 -14.21 0.24
N ARG A 205 -5.03 -12.94 -0.09
CA ARG A 205 -4.28 -12.18 -1.11
C ARG A 205 -2.82 -11.94 -0.70
N GLU A 206 -2.57 -11.70 0.58
CA GLU A 206 -1.22 -11.57 1.13
C GLU A 206 -0.43 -12.88 1.03
N GLN A 207 -1.04 -14.01 1.45
CA GLN A 207 -0.43 -15.33 1.31
C GLN A 207 -0.12 -15.71 -0.14
N ILE A 208 -0.97 -15.32 -1.09
CA ILE A 208 -0.72 -15.55 -2.52
C ILE A 208 0.51 -14.74 -2.97
N ARG A 209 0.57 -13.45 -2.62
CA ARG A 209 1.72 -12.57 -2.97
C ARG A 209 3.03 -13.07 -2.39
N GLU A 210 3.04 -13.53 -1.14
CA GLU A 210 4.23 -14.12 -0.52
C GLU A 210 4.70 -15.40 -1.23
N ARG A 211 3.75 -16.25 -1.66
CA ARG A 211 4.08 -17.47 -2.42
C ARG A 211 4.65 -17.14 -3.80
N GLU A 212 4.10 -16.13 -4.47
CA GLU A 212 4.62 -15.66 -5.77
C GLU A 212 6.01 -15.04 -5.62
N GLN A 213 6.24 -14.21 -4.61
CA GLN A 213 7.57 -13.65 -4.32
C GLN A 213 8.60 -14.74 -4.02
N LYS A 214 8.24 -15.74 -3.20
CA LYS A 214 9.12 -16.88 -2.91
C LYS A 214 9.45 -17.70 -4.16
N LYS A 215 8.49 -17.89 -5.07
CA LYS A 215 8.74 -18.55 -6.36
C LYS A 215 9.69 -17.74 -7.22
N LYS A 216 9.50 -16.42 -7.28
CA LYS A 216 10.35 -15.51 -8.06
C LYS A 216 11.80 -15.49 -7.56
N MET A 217 11.99 -15.36 -6.24
CA MET A 217 13.34 -15.43 -5.64
C MET A 217 14.01 -16.78 -5.94
N LYS A 218 13.29 -17.90 -5.83
CA LYS A 218 13.85 -19.22 -6.17
C LYS A 218 14.22 -19.38 -7.64
N SER A 219 13.44 -18.80 -8.56
CA SER A 219 13.79 -18.84 -9.98
C SER A 219 15.00 -17.95 -10.30
N GLU A 220 15.08 -16.77 -9.68
CA GLU A 220 16.22 -15.87 -9.84
C GLU A 220 17.51 -16.51 -9.28
N GLU A 221 17.45 -17.13 -8.10
CA GLU A 221 18.56 -17.90 -7.53
C GLU A 221 18.97 -19.11 -8.40
N ALA A 222 18.05 -19.72 -9.13
CA ALA A 222 18.35 -20.83 -10.04
C ALA A 222 19.07 -20.34 -11.30
N ILE A 223 18.59 -19.24 -11.89
CA ILE A 223 19.22 -18.59 -13.04
C ILE A 223 20.64 -18.15 -12.68
N GLN A 224 20.81 -17.51 -11.52
CA GLN A 224 22.14 -17.05 -11.08
C GLN A 224 23.12 -18.22 -10.86
N ARG A 225 22.65 -19.35 -10.32
CA ARG A 225 23.47 -20.56 -10.21
C ARG A 225 23.85 -21.16 -11.56
N GLU A 226 22.94 -21.14 -12.52
CA GLU A 226 23.25 -21.57 -13.89
C GLU A 226 24.23 -20.62 -14.59
N GLU A 227 24.09 -19.30 -14.39
CA GLU A 227 25.02 -18.30 -14.89
C GLU A 227 26.43 -18.48 -14.29
N GLU A 228 26.54 -18.67 -12.97
CA GLU A 228 27.83 -18.95 -12.31
C GLU A 228 28.50 -20.21 -12.87
N LEU A 229 27.75 -21.31 -13.07
CA LEU A 229 28.27 -22.52 -13.72
C LEU A 229 28.69 -22.26 -15.17
N CYS A 230 27.97 -21.40 -15.89
CA CYS A 230 28.28 -21.07 -17.28
C CYS A 230 29.54 -20.18 -17.37
N GLN A 231 29.76 -19.32 -16.38
CA GLN A 231 30.89 -18.40 -16.34
C GLN A 231 32.23 -19.12 -16.14
N ASP A 232 32.24 -20.26 -15.44
CA ASP A 232 33.41 -21.15 -15.36
C ASP A 232 33.67 -21.93 -16.66
N VAL A 233 32.67 -22.09 -17.53
CA VAL A 233 32.80 -22.75 -18.85
C VAL A 233 33.18 -21.76 -19.95
N TYR A 234 32.84 -20.48 -19.79
CA TYR A 234 33.36 -19.37 -20.62
C TYR A 234 34.80 -19.00 -20.21
N HIS A 235 35.70 -19.98 -20.20
CA HIS A 235 37.11 -19.67 -20.39
C HIS A 235 37.23 -19.04 -21.79
N PHE A 236 37.65 -17.77 -21.82
CA PHE A 236 37.71 -16.91 -22.98
C PHE A 236 38.24 -17.67 -24.21
N PHE A 237 37.36 -17.89 -25.20
CA PHE A 237 37.81 -18.13 -26.57
C PHE A 237 38.40 -16.81 -27.07
N ASP A 238 39.67 -16.56 -26.77
CA ASP A 238 40.39 -15.44 -27.38
C ASP A 238 40.47 -15.73 -28.88
N ILE A 239 39.58 -15.08 -29.64
CA ILE A 239 39.53 -15.23 -31.09
C ILE A 239 40.85 -14.67 -31.62
N PRO A 240 41.71 -15.49 -32.26
CA PRO A 240 42.98 -15.00 -32.77
C PRO A 240 42.70 -13.91 -33.83
N PRO A 241 43.50 -12.83 -33.85
CA PRO A 241 43.31 -11.75 -34.81
C PRO A 241 43.41 -12.28 -36.24
N ILE A 242 42.36 -12.08 -37.03
CA ILE A 242 42.27 -12.54 -38.43
C ILE A 242 42.99 -11.55 -39.34
N ASN A 243 43.86 -12.04 -40.21
CA ASN A 243 44.52 -11.22 -41.23
C ASN A 243 43.59 -11.01 -42.43
N VAL A 244 42.88 -9.88 -42.44
CA VAL A 244 41.95 -9.49 -43.52
C VAL A 244 42.63 -9.26 -44.89
N ASN A 245 43.95 -9.11 -44.93
CA ASN A 245 44.70 -8.90 -46.18
C ASN A 245 45.30 -10.20 -46.74
N ALA A 246 45.02 -11.35 -46.14
CA ALA A 246 45.54 -12.64 -46.57
C ALA A 246 45.05 -13.00 -47.98
N THR A 247 45.96 -13.37 -48.87
CA THR A 247 45.63 -13.85 -50.23
C THR A 247 45.47 -15.36 -50.28
N LYS A 248 45.99 -16.07 -49.26
CA LYS A 248 45.90 -17.52 -49.11
C LYS A 248 45.31 -17.87 -47.74
N LEU A 249 44.55 -18.97 -47.69
CA LEU A 249 43.88 -19.42 -46.46
C LEU A 249 44.85 -19.72 -45.30
N SER A 250 46.06 -20.19 -45.62
CA SER A 250 47.13 -20.45 -44.63
C SER A 250 47.67 -19.19 -43.95
N GLU A 251 47.44 -18.01 -44.54
CA GLU A 251 47.92 -16.71 -44.02
C GLU A 251 46.82 -15.95 -43.26
N LEU A 252 45.61 -16.52 -43.21
CA LEU A 252 44.42 -15.89 -42.66
C LEU A 252 44.39 -15.93 -41.12
N VAL A 253 45.00 -16.96 -40.53
CA VAL A 253 45.14 -17.16 -39.08
C VAL A 253 46.56 -17.64 -38.81
N ASP A 254 47.25 -17.05 -37.82
CA ASP A 254 48.56 -17.51 -37.39
C ASP A 254 48.43 -18.78 -36.54
N LEU A 255 48.65 -19.93 -37.16
CA LEU A 255 48.58 -21.25 -36.54
C LEU A 255 49.78 -21.53 -35.59
N SER A 256 50.75 -20.62 -35.50
CA SER A 256 51.88 -20.74 -34.57
C SER A 256 51.59 -20.19 -33.17
N LEU A 257 50.47 -19.48 -32.99
CA LEU A 257 49.93 -19.10 -31.69
C LEU A 257 49.43 -20.35 -30.95
N GLU A 258 49.33 -20.26 -29.62
CA GLU A 258 48.85 -21.35 -28.75
C GLU A 258 47.36 -21.60 -29.02
N VAL A 259 47.06 -22.36 -30.08
CA VAL A 259 45.68 -22.68 -30.50
C VAL A 259 45.07 -23.59 -29.45
N LEU A 260 44.07 -23.10 -28.70
CA LEU A 260 43.26 -23.96 -27.86
C LEU A 260 42.55 -25.01 -28.71
N GLU A 261 42.65 -26.27 -28.28
CA GLU A 261 41.92 -27.35 -28.91
C GLU A 261 40.40 -27.08 -28.82
N PRO A 262 39.63 -27.37 -29.87
CA PRO A 262 38.18 -27.20 -29.83
C PRO A 262 37.58 -28.03 -28.68
N PRO A 263 36.54 -27.55 -27.98
CA PRO A 263 35.92 -28.25 -26.84
C PRO A 263 35.48 -29.68 -27.13
N LEU A 264 35.27 -30.00 -28.40
CA LEU A 264 34.92 -31.35 -28.85
C LEU A 264 36.08 -32.34 -28.74
N THR A 265 37.33 -31.86 -28.79
CA THR A 265 38.54 -32.68 -28.76
C THR A 265 39.34 -32.55 -27.47
N THR A 266 39.03 -31.59 -26.60
CA THR A 266 39.73 -31.38 -25.31
C THR A 266 39.71 -32.59 -24.39
N SER A 267 38.68 -33.45 -24.47
CA SER A 267 38.58 -34.68 -23.68
C SER A 267 39.23 -35.90 -24.36
N LEU A 268 39.73 -35.78 -25.59
CA LEU A 268 40.26 -36.88 -26.37
C LEU A 268 41.79 -36.93 -26.28
N THR A 269 42.34 -38.11 -26.06
CA THR A 269 43.77 -38.32 -26.09
C THR A 269 44.31 -38.30 -27.53
N SER A 270 45.58 -37.97 -27.71
CA SER A 270 46.21 -37.97 -29.05
C SER A 270 46.17 -39.34 -29.74
N GLN A 271 46.04 -40.43 -28.98
CA GLN A 271 45.89 -41.78 -29.53
C GLN A 271 44.47 -42.00 -30.07
N GLU A 272 43.44 -41.54 -29.36
CA GLU A 272 42.05 -41.61 -29.82
C GLU A 272 41.83 -40.76 -31.08
N LEU A 273 42.49 -39.59 -31.17
CA LEU A 273 42.48 -38.76 -32.38
C LEU A 273 43.10 -39.49 -33.59
N ARG A 274 44.19 -40.24 -33.38
CA ARG A 274 44.78 -41.08 -34.44
C ARG A 274 43.84 -42.23 -34.83
N ASN A 275 43.17 -42.86 -33.86
CA ASN A 275 42.21 -43.93 -34.13
C ASN A 275 41.00 -43.43 -34.93
N LEU A 276 40.53 -42.19 -34.69
CA LEU A 276 39.45 -41.58 -35.48
C LEU A 276 39.85 -41.32 -36.95
N LYS A 277 41.14 -41.09 -37.21
CA LYS A 277 41.68 -40.96 -38.58
C LYS A 277 41.65 -42.29 -39.33
N GLU A 278 41.95 -43.38 -38.64
CA GLU A 278 41.97 -44.73 -39.22
C GLU A 278 40.57 -45.35 -39.32
N THR A 279 39.70 -45.03 -38.35
CA THR A 279 38.32 -45.49 -38.27
C THR A 279 37.39 -44.30 -38.08
N PRO A 280 36.93 -43.67 -39.17
CA PRO A 280 36.05 -42.52 -39.06
C PRO A 280 34.75 -42.92 -38.35
N MET A 281 34.28 -42.04 -37.47
CA MET A 281 33.03 -42.23 -36.73
C MET A 281 31.88 -42.45 -37.70
N GLN A 282 31.18 -43.58 -37.58
CA GLN A 282 30.00 -43.87 -38.38
C GLN A 282 28.80 -43.14 -37.79
N VAL A 283 28.36 -42.09 -38.47
CA VAL A 283 27.16 -41.35 -38.07
C VAL A 283 25.93 -42.16 -38.51
N PRO A 284 24.96 -42.44 -37.60
CA PRO A 284 23.72 -43.08 -37.97
C PRO A 284 23.02 -42.31 -39.10
N LYS A 285 22.28 -43.00 -39.98
CA LYS A 285 21.48 -42.34 -40.99
C LYS A 285 20.27 -41.66 -40.33
N TRP A 286 20.48 -40.46 -39.83
CA TRP A 286 19.43 -39.65 -39.24
C TRP A 286 18.41 -39.25 -40.32
N PRO A 287 17.10 -39.31 -40.04
CA PRO A 287 16.10 -38.97 -41.04
C PRO A 287 16.06 -37.44 -41.22
N SER A 288 16.81 -36.95 -42.19
CA SER A 288 16.96 -35.51 -42.50
C SER A 288 15.72 -34.90 -43.18
N HIS A 289 14.81 -35.72 -43.68
CA HIS A 289 13.60 -35.31 -44.42
C HIS A 289 12.30 -35.54 -43.63
N THR A 290 12.37 -35.54 -42.29
CA THR A 290 11.12 -35.55 -41.53
C THR A 290 10.47 -34.17 -41.62
N GLN A 291 9.15 -34.16 -41.70
CA GLN A 291 8.36 -32.92 -41.72
C GLN A 291 8.66 -32.02 -40.50
N SER A 292 9.04 -32.62 -39.36
CA SER A 292 9.44 -31.89 -38.16
C SER A 292 10.74 -31.11 -38.38
N VAL A 293 11.75 -31.75 -38.97
CA VAL A 293 13.04 -31.12 -39.29
C VAL A 293 12.83 -29.98 -40.30
N GLU A 294 12.04 -30.21 -41.35
CA GLU A 294 11.75 -29.17 -42.36
C GLU A 294 11.03 -27.95 -41.76
N ARG A 295 10.04 -28.18 -40.88
CA ARG A 295 9.37 -27.09 -40.15
C ARG A 295 10.33 -26.33 -39.24
N CYS A 296 11.20 -27.05 -38.53
CA CYS A 296 12.18 -26.43 -37.64
C CYS A 296 13.16 -25.55 -38.41
N VAL A 297 13.76 -26.08 -39.50
CA VAL A 297 14.65 -25.34 -40.38
C VAL A 297 13.96 -24.09 -40.93
N LYS A 298 12.70 -24.22 -41.38
CA LYS A 298 11.91 -23.08 -41.86
C LYS A 298 11.72 -22.01 -40.78
N MET A 299 11.26 -22.38 -39.58
CA MET A 299 11.06 -21.43 -38.47
C MET A 299 12.35 -20.72 -38.07
N VAL A 300 13.47 -21.45 -37.98
CA VAL A 300 14.78 -20.87 -37.66
C VAL A 300 15.24 -19.93 -38.75
N THR A 301 15.02 -20.28 -40.03
CA THR A 301 15.37 -19.41 -41.16
C THR A 301 14.54 -18.13 -41.18
N GLU A 302 13.23 -18.22 -40.92
CA GLU A 302 12.33 -17.07 -40.81
C GLU A 302 12.75 -16.15 -39.64
N ALA A 303 13.00 -16.74 -38.47
CA ALA A 303 13.47 -16.00 -37.30
C ALA A 303 14.84 -15.32 -37.55
N ALA A 304 15.78 -16.03 -38.17
CA ALA A 304 17.09 -15.48 -38.52
C ALA A 304 16.97 -14.33 -39.54
N GLY A 305 16.07 -14.44 -40.50
CA GLY A 305 15.76 -13.37 -41.46
C GLY A 305 15.23 -12.10 -40.78
N HIS A 306 14.51 -12.22 -39.66
CA HIS A 306 14.07 -11.07 -38.89
C HIS A 306 15.22 -10.33 -38.20
N VAL A 307 16.28 -11.04 -37.78
CA VAL A 307 17.46 -10.50 -37.06
C VAL A 307 18.65 -10.21 -38.01
N TYR A 308 18.44 -10.34 -39.32
CA TYR A 308 19.48 -10.14 -40.32
C TYR A 308 19.64 -8.65 -40.65
N SER A 309 20.35 -7.92 -39.79
CA SER A 309 20.99 -6.60 -40.01
C SER A 309 21.49 -6.08 -38.66
N HIS A 310 22.57 -5.29 -38.65
CA HIS A 310 23.07 -4.68 -37.41
C HIS A 310 22.01 -3.77 -36.77
N GLU A 311 21.26 -3.02 -37.60
CA GLU A 311 20.17 -2.12 -37.20
C GLU A 311 19.00 -2.81 -36.49
N ARG A 312 18.81 -4.13 -36.67
CA ARG A 312 17.74 -4.90 -36.01
C ARG A 312 18.23 -5.69 -34.80
N ARG A 313 19.53 -5.63 -34.50
CA ARG A 313 20.17 -6.30 -33.37
C ARG A 313 20.37 -5.37 -32.17
N GLU A 314 20.36 -4.05 -32.38
CA GLU A 314 20.31 -3.01 -31.33
C GLU A 314 18.88 -2.50 -31.09
#